data_AF-A0A3C0HJ55-F1
#
_entry.id   AF-A0A3C0HJ55-F1
#
_cell.length_a   1.000
_cell.length_b   1.000
_cell.length_c   1.000
_cell.angle_alpha   90.00
_cell.angle_beta   90.00
_cell.angle_gamma   90.00
#
_symmetry.space_group_name_H-M   'P 1'
#
loop_
_entity.id
_entity.type
_entity.pdbx_description
1 polymer ?
#
loop_
_entity_poly.entity_id
_entity_poly.type
_entity_poly.pdbx_seq_one_letter_code
_entity_poly.pdbx_strand_id
1 'polypeptide(L)' 'LPVYEILVLDEAIANAIADDAGREAVRTLALASGFADMTVVAKRRVAMGQTTPAEVLRVVGDGPKP' A
#
# COMPACT_ATOMS: atom_id res chain seq x y z
N LEU A 1 -15.75 -4.66 -3.58
CA LEU A 1 -14.74 -5.67 -3.18
C LEU A 1 -13.81 -5.05 -2.16
N PRO A 2 -13.38 -5.79 -1.12
CA PRO A 2 -12.42 -5.26 -0.15
C PRO A 2 -11.06 -5.00 -0.82
N VAL A 3 -10.36 -3.99 -0.31
CA VAL A 3 -8.99 -3.64 -0.70
C VAL A 3 -8.12 -3.82 0.54
N TYR A 4 -6.95 -4.42 0.37
CA TYR A 4 -6.04 -4.74 1.47
C TYR A 4 -4.67 -4.16 1.19
N GLU A 5 -4.01 -3.76 2.27
CA GLU A 5 -2.59 -3.47 2.34
C GLU A 5 -1.97 -4.55 3.22
N ILE A 6 -1.04 -5.33 2.66
CA ILE A 6 -0.45 -6.49 3.33
C ILE A 6 1.05 -6.34 3.31
N LEU A 7 1.63 -6.07 4.47
CA LEU A 7 3.06 -6.07 4.68
C LEU A 7 3.51 -7.50 5.03
N VAL A 8 4.31 -8.10 4.15
CA VAL A 8 4.97 -9.38 4.44
C VAL A 8 6.26 -9.10 5.17
N LEU A 9 6.42 -9.69 6.36
CA LEU A 9 7.66 -9.59 7.13
C LEU A 9 8.64 -10.66 6.64
N ASP A 10 9.65 -10.22 5.89
CA ASP A 10 10.79 -11.04 5.51
C ASP A 10 12.00 -10.77 6.41
N GLU A 11 13.09 -11.51 6.19
CA GLU A 11 14.32 -11.38 6.98
C GLU A 11 14.94 -9.98 6.85
N ALA A 12 14.86 -9.35 5.68
CA ALA A 12 15.41 -8.02 5.46
C ALA A 12 14.68 -6.96 6.29
N ILE A 13 13.35 -7.00 6.32
CA ILE A 13 12.54 -6.08 7.12
C ILE A 13 12.71 -6.39 8.62
N ALA A 14 12.76 -7.66 9.01
CA ALA A 14 12.97 -8.05 10.40
C ALA A 14 14.32 -7.54 10.94
N ASN A 15 15.39 -7.67 10.15
CA ASN A 15 16.71 -7.15 10.50
C ASN A 15 16.72 -5.62 10.57
N ALA A 16 16.06 -4.94 9.62
CA ALA A 16 15.93 -3.49 9.67
C ALA A 16 15.22 -3.00 10.94
N ILE A 17 14.18 -3.70 11.40
CA ILE A 17 13.51 -3.39 12.67
C ILE A 17 14.45 -3.65 13.86
N ALA A 18 15.22 -4.75 13.84
CA ALA A 18 16.20 -5.06 14.89
C ALA A 18 17.32 -4.01 14.98
N ASP A 19 17.68 -3.41 13.85
CA ASP A 19 18.69 -2.35 13.75
C ASP A 19 18.13 -0.94 14.05
N ASP A 20 16.89 -0.84 14.56
CA ASP A 20 16.18 0.43 14.85
C ASP A 20 16.05 1.34 13.62
N ALA A 21 15.92 0.74 12.42
CA ALA A 21 15.74 1.49 11.20
C ALA A 21 14.44 2.30 11.22
N GLY A 22 14.53 3.56 10.80
CA GLY A 22 13.37 4.44 10.71
C GLY A 22 12.28 3.93 9.77
N ARG A 23 11.05 4.41 9.99
CA ARG A 23 9.86 4.03 9.22
C ARG A 23 10.03 4.11 7.69
N GLU A 24 10.70 5.16 7.20
CA GLU A 24 10.93 5.34 5.76
C GLU A 24 11.87 4.27 5.17
N ALA A 25 12.86 3.82 5.94
CA ALA A 25 13.75 2.73 5.53
C ALA A 25 12.98 1.41 5.41
N VAL A 26 12.18 1.08 6.42
CA VAL A 26 11.30 -0.11 6.40
C VAL A 26 10.30 -0.04 5.25
N ARG A 27 9.71 1.14 4.99
CA ARG A 27 8.79 1.34 3.87
C ARG A 27 9.48 1.13 2.52
N THR A 28 10.71 1.62 2.38
CA THR A 28 11.50 1.46 1.15
C THR A 28 11.79 -0.02 0.88
N LEU A 29 12.19 -0.77 1.91
CA LEU A 29 12.41 -2.22 1.81
C LEU A 29 11.13 -2.97 1.43
N ALA A 30 10.01 -2.63 2.07
CA ALA A 30 8.71 -3.20 1.75
C ALA A 30 8.31 -2.95 0.28
N LEU A 31 8.42 -1.71 -0.20
CA LEU A 31 8.10 -1.37 -1.58
C LEU A 31 8.98 -2.15 -2.57
N ALA A 32 10.26 -2.33 -2.25
CA ALA A 32 11.18 -3.11 -3.06
C ALA A 32 10.81 -4.61 -3.10
N SER A 33 10.20 -5.16 -2.04
CA SER A 33 9.71 -6.54 -1.99
C SER A 33 8.31 -6.75 -2.56
N GLY A 34 7.70 -5.72 -3.17
CA GLY A 34 6.41 -5.80 -3.85
C GLY A 34 5.21 -5.42 -2.99
N PHE A 35 5.44 -4.83 -1.82
CA PHE A 35 4.39 -4.17 -1.04
C PHE A 35 3.69 -3.10 -1.89
N ALA A 36 2.36 -3.01 -1.73
CA ALA A 36 1.57 -1.99 -2.38
C ALA A 36 0.61 -1.36 -1.37
N ASP A 37 0.70 -0.03 -1.24
CA ASP A 37 -0.22 0.74 -0.41
C ASP A 37 -1.68 0.53 -0.86
N MET A 38 -2.61 0.63 0.09
CA MET A 38 -4.05 0.45 -0.15
C MET A 38 -4.55 1.33 -1.31
N THR A 39 -4.03 2.56 -1.42
CA THR A 39 -4.36 3.50 -2.51
C THR A 39 -3.99 2.96 -3.89
N VAL A 40 -2.82 2.33 -4.02
CA VAL A 40 -2.36 1.77 -5.30
C VAL A 40 -3.27 0.63 -5.73
N VAL A 41 -3.61 -0.25 -4.80
CA VAL A 41 -4.52 -1.37 -5.06
C VAL A 41 -5.93 -0.85 -5.41
N ALA A 42 -6.43 0.16 -4.70
CA ALA A 42 -7.72 0.78 -4.95
C ALA A 42 -7.80 1.41 -6.36
N LYS A 43 -6.77 2.15 -6.79
CA LYS A 43 -6.68 2.72 -8.14
C LYS A 43 -6.69 1.64 -9.23
N ARG A 44 -6.00 0.50 -9.00
CA ARG A 44 -6.06 -0.66 -9.91
C ARG A 44 -7.47 -1.25 -10.00
N ARG A 45 -8.21 -1.34 -8.89
CA ARG A 45 -9.61 -1.81 -8.88
C ARG A 45 -10.53 -0.92 -9.69
N VAL A 46 -10.33 0.40 -9.66
CA VAL A 46 -11.05 1.35 -10.52
C VAL A 46 -10.74 1.09 -11.99
N ALA A 47 -9.46 0.95 -12.35
CA ALA A 47 -9.04 0.68 -13.73
C ALA A 47 -9.62 -0.64 -14.29
N MET A 48 -9.84 -1.63 -13.42
CA MET A 48 -10.48 -2.90 -13.78
C MET A 48 -12.02 -2.85 -13.77
N GLY A 49 -12.64 -1.70 -13.50
CA GLY A 49 -14.10 -1.54 -13.46
C GLY A 49 -14.78 -2.21 -12.26
N GLN A 50 -14.02 -2.52 -11.18
CA GLN A 50 -14.51 -3.26 -10.02
C GLN A 50 -14.99 -2.37 -8.87
N THR A 51 -14.68 -1.07 -8.92
CA THR A 51 -15.14 -0.04 -7.98
C THR A 51 -15.11 1.33 -8.67
N THR A 52 -15.57 2.38 -7.99
CA THR A 52 -15.61 3.75 -8.54
C THR A 52 -14.59 4.67 -7.86
N PRO A 53 -14.13 5.73 -8.56
CA PRO A 53 -13.30 6.77 -7.94
C PRO A 53 -13.94 7.39 -6.69
N ALA A 54 -15.26 7.60 -6.71
CA ALA A 54 -16.00 8.16 -5.59
C ALA A 54 -15.95 7.23 -4.35
N GLU A 55 -16.03 5.92 -4.57
CA GLU A 55 -15.91 4.95 -3.48
C GLU A 55 -14.49 4.91 -2.91
N VAL A 56 -13.46 5.00 -3.75
CA VAL A 56 -12.07 5.09 -3.27
C VAL A 56 -11.84 6.36 -2.46
N LEU A 57 -12.35 7.52 -2.91
CA LEU A 57 -12.25 8.77 -2.16
C LEU A 57 -12.95 8.66 -0.80
N ARG A 58 -14.14 8.05 -0.75
CA ARG A 58 -14.93 7.87 0.48
C ARG A 58 -14.21 6.97 1.51
N VAL A 59 -13.49 5.96 1.06
CA VAL A 59 -12.91 4.93 1.94
C VAL A 59 -11.43 5.18 2.25
N VAL A 60 -10.63 5.53 1.25
CA VAL A 60 -9.17 5.71 1.37
C VAL A 60 -8.81 7.17 1.66
N GLY A 61 -9.70 8.12 1.34
CA GLY A 61 -9.43 9.56 1.47
C GLY A 61 -8.50 10.12 0.38
N ASP A 62 -7.97 9.28 -0.51
CA ASP A 62 -7.14 9.68 -1.66
C ASP A 62 -7.82 9.29 -2.98
N GLY A 63 -8.66 10.19 -3.50
CA GLY A 63 -9.30 10.06 -4.81
C GLY A 63 -8.37 10.52 -5.95
N PRO A 64 -8.71 10.23 -7.23
CA PRO A 64 -8.00 10.86 -8.34
C PRO A 64 -8.14 12.37 -8.21
N LYS A 65 -7.00 13.07 -8.11
CA LYS A 65 -6.97 14.52 -8.19
C LYS A 65 -7.32 14.93 -9.63
N PRO A 66 -8.14 16.00 -9.81
CA PRO A 66 -8.53 16.48 -11.11
C PRO A 66 -7.33 16.88 -11.98
#